data_AF-A0A2N4YYT6-F1
#
_entry.id   AF-A0A2N4YYT6-F1
#
_cell.length_a   1.000
_cell.length_b   1.000
_cell.length_c   1.000
_cell.angle_alpha   90.00
_cell.angle_beta   90.00
_cell.angle_gamma   90.00
#
_symmetry.space_group_name_H-M   'P 1'
#
loop_
_entity.id
_entity.type
_entity.pdbx_description
1 polymer ?
#
loop_
_entity_poly.entity_id
_entity_poly.type
_entity_poly.pdbx_seq_one_letter_code
_entity_poly.pdbx_strand_id
1 'polypeptide(L)'
;TYVAMAIGAPLGVTLNHYFGISGFATVVVVVAAIGLLFARTRQDVSVTAGVRAPFHAVVRKIWPYGLGLAFGTVGFGVIATFITLYFAAHSWQGAAFTLSLFSVGFICVRLVLGNTITRYGGVPVSLVCFVIECLGLLLIWLAPSAWVAGVGAFLTGSGFSLVFPALGVEAVKQVEEQNQGTALGTYSAFLDLALGLTGPLAGWVAGFYDLATLYLLAAIVVVFAFLLILRVQRQQRAVSGT
;
A
#
# COMPACT_ATOMS: atom_id res chain seq x y z
N THR A 1 -7.49 7.92 7.13
CA THR A 1 -6.83 6.60 7.21
C THR A 1 -5.37 6.67 7.65
N TYR A 2 -4.51 7.48 7.02
CA TYR A 2 -3.07 7.37 7.27
C TYR A 2 -2.55 8.01 8.57
N VAL A 3 -3.21 9.08 9.06
CA VAL A 3 -2.99 9.59 10.42
C VAL A 3 -3.37 8.54 11.48
N ALA A 4 -4.38 7.70 11.19
CA ALA A 4 -4.77 6.61 12.08
C ALA A 4 -3.73 5.48 12.12
N MET A 5 -3.03 5.18 11.01
CA MET A 5 -1.90 4.23 11.03
C MET A 5 -0.70 4.79 11.82
N ALA A 6 -0.38 6.07 11.65
CA ALA A 6 0.76 6.73 12.29
C ALA A 6 0.64 6.80 13.81
N ILE A 7 -0.54 7.19 14.29
CA ILE A 7 -0.80 7.44 15.70
C ILE A 7 -1.38 6.18 16.37
N GLY A 8 -2.11 5.36 15.61
CA GLY A 8 -2.84 4.19 16.14
C GLY A 8 -1.94 3.08 16.65
N ALA A 9 -0.76 2.86 16.06
CA ALA A 9 0.18 1.86 16.56
C ALA A 9 0.76 2.23 17.96
N PRO A 10 1.38 3.42 18.17
CA PRO A 10 1.87 3.81 19.48
C PRO A 10 0.76 4.01 20.52
N LEU A 11 -0.40 4.59 20.15
CA LEU A 11 -1.55 4.71 21.05
C LEU A 11 -2.18 3.36 21.40
N GLY A 12 -2.25 2.42 20.46
CA GLY A 12 -2.78 1.09 20.70
C GLY A 12 -1.92 0.30 21.70
N VAL A 13 -0.60 0.43 21.59
CA VAL A 13 0.35 -0.23 22.52
C VAL A 13 0.27 0.38 23.92
N THR A 14 0.23 1.70 24.06
CA THR A 14 0.09 2.34 25.38
C THR A 14 -1.26 2.05 26.03
N LEU A 15 -2.34 2.08 25.25
CA LEU A 15 -3.68 1.78 25.75
C LEU A 15 -3.82 0.30 26.19
N ASN A 16 -3.21 -0.62 25.45
CA ASN A 16 -3.15 -2.04 25.82
C ASN A 16 -2.31 -2.26 27.10
N HIS A 17 -1.23 -1.47 27.29
CA HIS A 17 -0.41 -1.55 28.50
C HIS A 17 -1.17 -1.12 29.78
N TYR A 18 -2.06 -0.13 29.69
CA TYR A 18 -2.81 0.38 30.85
C TYR A 18 -4.17 -0.31 31.08
N PHE A 19 -4.89 -0.66 30.01
CA PHE A 19 -6.28 -1.14 30.10
C PHE A 19 -6.50 -2.54 29.49
N GLY A 20 -5.44 -3.18 29.00
CA GLY A 20 -5.52 -4.48 28.34
C GLY A 20 -6.36 -4.48 27.05
N ILE A 21 -6.61 -5.68 26.53
CA ILE A 21 -7.32 -5.89 25.25
C ILE A 21 -8.77 -5.38 25.32
N SER A 22 -9.42 -5.48 26.49
CA SER A 22 -10.81 -5.03 26.70
C SER A 22 -10.97 -3.51 26.62
N GLY A 23 -10.00 -2.74 27.15
CA GLY A 23 -9.99 -1.27 27.03
C GLY A 23 -9.82 -0.81 25.58
N PHE A 24 -8.92 -1.46 24.84
CA PHE A 24 -8.72 -1.19 23.42
C PHE A 24 -9.98 -1.46 22.59
N ALA A 25 -10.64 -2.61 22.79
CA ALA A 25 -11.88 -2.96 22.09
C ALA A 25 -13.00 -1.93 22.34
N THR A 26 -13.12 -1.44 23.57
CA THR A 26 -14.15 -0.45 23.94
C THR A 26 -13.96 0.87 23.20
N VAL A 27 -12.72 1.36 23.10
CA VAL A 27 -12.41 2.61 22.37
C VAL A 27 -12.72 2.47 20.88
N VAL A 28 -12.39 1.33 20.27
CA VAL A 28 -12.72 1.06 18.85
C VAL A 28 -14.24 1.11 18.62
N VAL A 29 -15.03 0.48 19.50
CA VAL A 29 -16.49 0.48 19.40
C VAL A 29 -17.08 1.88 19.55
N VAL A 30 -16.58 2.69 20.50
CA VAL A 30 -17.05 4.07 20.71
C VAL A 30 -16.74 4.94 19.49
N VAL A 31 -15.53 4.86 18.94
CA VAL A 31 -15.15 5.61 17.74
C VAL A 31 -15.99 5.20 16.54
N ALA A 32 -16.26 3.90 16.38
CA ALA A 32 -17.14 3.39 15.32
C ALA A 32 -18.58 3.90 15.48
N ALA A 33 -19.12 3.92 16.70
CA ALA A 33 -20.46 4.44 16.99
C ALA A 33 -20.58 5.94 16.69
N ILE A 34 -19.57 6.74 17.06
CA ILE A 34 -19.49 8.16 16.72
C ILE A 34 -19.46 8.34 15.19
N GLY A 35 -18.63 7.56 14.49
CA GLY A 35 -18.58 7.57 13.03
C GLY A 35 -19.93 7.24 12.39
N LEU A 36 -20.68 6.29 12.96
CA LEU A 36 -22.00 5.89 12.49
C LEU A 36 -23.07 6.97 12.74
N LEU A 37 -22.99 7.67 13.87
CA LEU A 37 -23.85 8.83 14.18
C LEU A 37 -23.61 9.98 13.18
N PHE A 38 -22.35 10.28 12.86
CA PHE A 38 -22.00 11.29 11.85
C PHE A 38 -22.31 10.85 10.42
N ALA A 39 -22.28 9.55 10.11
CA ALA A 39 -22.67 9.04 8.80
C ALA A 39 -24.18 9.22 8.56
N ARG A 40 -25.01 9.13 9.61
CA ARG A 40 -26.47 9.33 9.52
C ARG A 40 -26.90 10.77 9.23
N THR A 41 -26.03 11.76 9.45
CA THR A 41 -26.36 13.18 9.19
C THR A 41 -25.97 13.63 7.78
N ARG A 42 -25.36 12.76 6.97
CA ARG A 42 -25.03 13.03 5.58
C ARG A 42 -26.26 12.79 4.71
N GLN A 43 -26.63 13.78 3.91
CA GLN A 43 -27.69 13.65 2.90
C GLN A 43 -27.34 12.56 1.90
N ASP A 44 -28.34 11.74 1.55
CA ASP A 44 -28.21 10.71 0.53
C ASP A 44 -27.74 11.33 -0.79
N VAL A 45 -26.62 10.84 -1.30
CA VAL A 45 -26.11 11.24 -2.61
C VAL A 45 -27.10 10.74 -3.66
N SER A 46 -27.63 11.64 -4.47
CA SER A 46 -28.53 11.31 -5.57
C SER A 46 -27.80 10.37 -6.53
N VAL A 47 -28.14 9.08 -6.46
CA VAL A 47 -27.61 8.07 -7.38
C VAL A 47 -28.19 8.41 -8.75
N THR A 48 -27.37 8.99 -9.63
CA THR A 48 -27.74 9.16 -11.03
C THR A 48 -27.93 7.75 -11.60
N ALA A 49 -29.19 7.40 -11.87
CA ALA A 49 -29.57 6.11 -12.43
C ALA A 49 -29.10 6.05 -13.90
N GLY A 50 -27.82 5.75 -14.09
CA GLY A 50 -27.31 5.33 -15.39
C GLY A 50 -27.01 3.85 -15.41
N VAL A 51 -27.00 3.29 -16.62
CA VAL A 51 -26.83 1.86 -16.88
C VAL A 51 -25.47 1.44 -16.32
N ARG A 52 -25.48 0.78 -15.16
CA ARG A 52 -24.26 0.24 -14.52
C ARG A 52 -23.60 -0.70 -15.51
N ALA A 53 -22.33 -0.45 -15.81
CA ALA A 53 -21.57 -1.38 -16.63
C ALA A 53 -21.45 -2.72 -15.88
N PRO A 54 -21.49 -3.86 -16.57
CA PRO A 54 -21.29 -5.15 -15.93
C PRO A 54 -19.94 -5.19 -15.21
N PHE A 55 -19.90 -5.71 -13.98
CA PHE A 55 -18.72 -5.73 -13.11
C PHE A 55 -17.44 -6.20 -13.82
N HIS A 56 -17.56 -7.25 -14.64
CA HIS A 56 -16.44 -7.78 -15.41
C HIS A 56 -15.86 -6.78 -16.43
N ALA A 57 -16.68 -5.92 -17.03
CA ALA A 57 -16.22 -4.88 -17.95
C ALA A 57 -15.43 -3.78 -17.22
N VAL A 58 -15.83 -3.45 -15.98
CA VAL A 58 -15.10 -2.52 -15.11
C VAL A 58 -13.75 -3.12 -14.73
N VAL A 59 -13.73 -4.38 -14.25
CA VAL A 59 -12.51 -5.12 -13.91
C VAL A 59 -11.53 -5.14 -15.08
N ARG A 60 -12.00 -5.46 -16.30
CA ARG A 60 -11.14 -5.52 -17.50
C ARG A 60 -10.54 -4.16 -17.92
N LYS A 61 -11.11 -3.04 -17.48
CA LYS A 61 -10.51 -1.71 -17.74
C LYS A 61 -9.46 -1.33 -16.70
N ILE A 62 -9.65 -1.73 -15.44
CA ILE A 62 -8.80 -1.32 -14.32
C ILE A 62 -7.77 -2.38 -13.89
N TRP A 63 -7.83 -3.60 -14.43
CA TRP A 63 -6.95 -4.69 -14.03
C TRP A 63 -5.45 -4.37 -14.06
N PRO A 64 -4.87 -3.59 -15.01
CA PRO A 64 -3.44 -3.34 -14.96
C PRO A 64 -3.07 -2.42 -13.79
N TYR A 65 -3.93 -1.46 -13.43
CA TYR A 65 -3.72 -0.59 -12.28
C TYR A 65 -3.91 -1.35 -10.96
N GLY A 66 -4.93 -2.23 -10.90
CA GLY A 66 -5.16 -3.11 -9.75
C GLY A 66 -4.00 -4.09 -9.52
N LEU A 67 -3.49 -4.73 -10.57
CA LEU A 67 -2.32 -5.60 -10.47
C LEU A 67 -1.03 -4.84 -10.13
N GLY A 68 -0.82 -3.66 -10.72
CA GLY A 68 0.30 -2.81 -10.36
C GLY A 68 0.28 -2.44 -8.87
N LEU A 69 -0.89 -2.11 -8.34
CA LEU A 69 -1.07 -1.87 -6.91
C LEU A 69 -0.84 -3.14 -6.08
N ALA A 70 -1.41 -4.27 -6.49
CA ALA A 70 -1.27 -5.55 -5.79
C ALA A 70 0.21 -5.93 -5.65
N PHE A 71 0.97 -5.86 -6.74
CA PHE A 71 2.40 -6.15 -6.75
C PHE A 71 3.22 -5.14 -5.93
N GLY A 72 2.92 -3.84 -6.00
CA GLY A 72 3.52 -2.84 -5.12
C GLY A 72 3.25 -3.14 -3.64
N THR A 73 2.05 -3.59 -3.32
CA THR A 73 1.65 -3.84 -1.92
C THR A 73 2.41 -5.00 -1.28
N VAL A 74 2.97 -5.92 -2.07
CA VAL A 74 3.75 -7.06 -1.55
C VAL A 74 4.96 -6.58 -0.74
N GLY A 75 5.65 -5.52 -1.17
CA GLY A 75 6.79 -4.96 -0.44
C GLY A 75 6.42 -4.52 0.98
N PHE A 76 5.34 -3.76 1.10
CA PHE A 76 4.77 -3.39 2.39
C PHE A 76 4.33 -4.62 3.21
N GLY A 77 3.64 -5.58 2.60
CA GLY A 77 3.14 -6.78 3.29
C GLY A 77 4.26 -7.65 3.88
N VAL A 78 5.37 -7.82 3.15
CA VAL A 78 6.54 -8.57 3.62
C VAL A 78 7.22 -7.84 4.79
N ILE A 79 7.41 -6.51 4.70
CA ILE A 79 7.96 -5.73 5.81
C ILE A 79 7.06 -5.85 7.05
N ALA A 80 5.77 -5.59 6.91
CA ALA A 80 4.83 -5.59 8.03
C ALA A 80 4.78 -6.93 8.77
N THR A 81 4.95 -8.04 8.05
CA THR A 81 4.80 -9.39 8.60
C THR A 81 6.12 -9.97 9.10
N PHE A 82 7.23 -9.77 8.38
CA PHE A 82 8.48 -10.50 8.60
C PHE A 82 9.65 -9.65 9.12
N ILE A 83 9.54 -8.31 9.20
CA ILE A 83 10.68 -7.48 9.66
C ILE A 83 11.12 -7.79 11.09
N THR A 84 10.18 -8.09 11.98
CA THR A 84 10.50 -8.48 13.36
C THR A 84 11.24 -9.81 13.40
N LEU A 85 10.82 -10.77 12.56
CA LEU A 85 11.47 -12.06 12.45
C LEU A 85 12.86 -11.94 11.80
N TYR A 86 13.01 -11.06 10.80
CA TYR A 86 14.29 -10.77 10.15
C TYR A 86 15.32 -10.21 11.12
N PHE A 87 14.91 -9.27 11.98
CA PHE A 87 15.76 -8.71 13.03
C PHE A 87 16.10 -9.76 14.10
N ALA A 88 15.13 -10.58 14.50
CA ALA A 88 15.38 -11.67 15.44
C ALA A 88 16.39 -12.69 14.91
N ALA A 89 16.29 -13.08 13.63
CA ALA A 89 17.21 -14.00 12.99
C ALA A 89 18.65 -13.45 12.89
N HIS A 90 18.81 -12.14 12.74
CA HIS A 90 20.12 -11.47 12.71
C HIS A 90 20.61 -11.04 14.10
N SER A 91 19.90 -11.39 15.18
CA SER A 91 20.16 -10.92 16.56
C SER A 91 20.21 -9.39 16.71
N TRP A 92 19.51 -8.68 15.82
CA TRP A 92 19.41 -7.22 15.84
C TRP A 92 18.23 -6.75 16.70
N GLN A 93 18.45 -5.64 17.41
CA GLN A 93 17.37 -4.95 18.13
C GLN A 93 16.79 -3.81 17.30
N GLY A 94 15.57 -3.36 17.64
CA GLY A 94 14.97 -2.18 17.00
C GLY A 94 14.05 -2.46 15.81
N ALA A 95 13.46 -3.66 15.69
CA ALA A 95 12.45 -3.93 14.66
C ALA A 95 11.27 -2.94 14.68
N ALA A 96 10.78 -2.60 15.88
CA ALA A 96 9.71 -1.61 16.07
C ALA A 96 10.12 -0.20 15.60
N PHE A 97 11.40 0.17 15.80
CA PHE A 97 11.94 1.43 15.31
C PHE A 97 11.98 1.45 13.77
N THR A 98 12.34 0.32 13.15
CA THR A 98 12.34 0.16 11.68
C THR A 98 10.95 0.29 11.07
N LEU A 99 9.92 -0.30 11.69
CA LEU A 99 8.51 -0.12 11.29
C LEU A 99 8.06 1.34 11.45
N SER A 100 8.55 2.03 12.48
CA SER A 100 8.30 3.47 12.65
C SER A 100 8.96 4.27 11.53
N LEU A 101 10.20 3.95 11.15
CA LEU A 101 10.89 4.58 10.01
C LEU A 101 10.13 4.38 8.70
N PHE A 102 9.66 3.16 8.44
CA PHE A 102 8.77 2.89 7.29
C PHE A 102 7.56 3.83 7.29
N SER A 103 6.87 3.94 8.43
CA SER A 103 5.68 4.77 8.59
C SER A 103 5.98 6.26 8.43
N VAL A 104 7.10 6.74 8.98
CA VAL A 104 7.56 8.13 8.84
C VAL A 104 7.83 8.45 7.38
N GLY A 105 8.61 7.63 6.67
CA GLY A 105 8.87 7.82 5.24
C GLY A 105 7.59 7.87 4.42
N PHE A 106 6.68 6.94 4.72
CA PHE A 106 5.37 6.87 4.09
C PHE A 106 4.53 8.16 4.30
N ILE A 107 4.48 8.70 5.51
CA ILE A 107 3.72 9.93 5.81
C ILE A 107 4.41 11.16 5.21
N CYS A 108 5.73 11.28 5.36
CA CYS A 108 6.52 12.40 4.85
C CYS A 108 6.31 12.56 3.34
N VAL A 109 6.45 11.47 2.58
CA VAL A 109 6.21 11.51 1.13
C VAL A 109 4.77 11.90 0.82
N ARG A 110 3.78 11.35 1.55
CA ARG A 110 2.39 11.71 1.29
C ARG A 110 2.12 13.20 1.51
N LEU A 111 2.69 13.80 2.55
CA LEU A 111 2.48 15.22 2.87
C LEU A 111 3.21 16.13 1.88
N VAL A 112 4.46 15.82 1.53
CA VAL A 112 5.30 16.68 0.68
C VAL A 112 4.97 16.51 -0.79
N LEU A 113 4.75 15.26 -1.24
CA LEU A 113 4.63 14.89 -2.64
C LEU A 113 3.19 14.52 -3.05
N GLY A 114 2.19 14.67 -2.16
CA GLY A 114 0.79 14.43 -2.49
C GLY A 114 0.29 15.29 -3.66
N ASN A 115 0.77 16.53 -3.75
CA ASN A 115 0.41 17.46 -4.84
C ASN A 115 1.15 17.17 -6.16
N THR A 116 2.12 16.24 -6.17
CA THR A 116 2.85 15.83 -7.37
C THR A 116 1.95 15.02 -8.30
N ILE A 117 0.99 14.26 -7.75
CA ILE A 117 0.04 13.45 -8.54
C ILE A 117 -0.85 14.33 -9.42
N THR A 118 -1.33 15.46 -8.89
CA THR A 118 -2.18 16.40 -9.65
C THR A 118 -1.40 17.15 -10.72
N ARG A 119 -0.10 17.42 -10.50
CA ARG A 119 0.76 18.17 -11.43
C ARG A 119 1.37 17.31 -12.54
N TYR A 120 1.81 16.09 -12.25
CA TYR A 120 2.56 15.26 -13.19
C TYR A 120 1.79 14.02 -13.67
N GLY A 121 0.62 13.72 -13.10
CA GLY A 121 -0.19 12.54 -13.41
C GLY A 121 0.20 11.31 -12.60
N GLY A 122 -0.72 10.34 -12.49
CA GLY A 122 -0.53 9.19 -11.61
C GLY A 122 0.51 8.17 -12.12
N VAL A 123 0.55 7.93 -13.43
CA VAL A 123 1.46 6.95 -14.03
C VAL A 123 2.96 7.27 -13.77
N PRO A 124 3.50 8.45 -14.13
CA PRO A 124 4.92 8.73 -13.91
C PRO A 124 5.29 8.77 -12.42
N VAL A 125 4.39 9.28 -11.56
CA VAL A 125 4.61 9.27 -10.09
C VAL A 125 4.71 7.84 -9.57
N SER A 126 3.81 6.94 -10.01
CA SER A 126 3.84 5.53 -9.61
C SER A 126 5.13 4.81 -10.05
N LEU A 127 5.67 5.12 -11.23
CA LEU A 127 6.93 4.53 -11.70
C LEU A 127 8.12 4.94 -10.84
N VAL A 128 8.22 6.23 -10.47
CA VAL A 128 9.27 6.71 -9.56
C VAL A 128 9.12 6.06 -8.18
N CYS A 129 7.89 5.95 -7.69
CA CYS A 129 7.58 5.26 -6.45
C CYS A 129 8.04 3.80 -6.43
N PHE A 130 7.78 3.03 -7.50
CA PHE A 130 8.26 1.64 -7.59
C PHE A 130 9.78 1.53 -7.62
N VAL A 131 10.48 2.49 -8.24
CA VAL A 131 11.95 2.50 -8.23
C VAL A 131 12.47 2.72 -6.80
N ILE A 132 11.93 3.71 -6.10
CA ILE A 132 12.31 4.01 -4.71
C ILE A 132 11.99 2.82 -3.80
N GLU A 133 10.82 2.21 -3.98
CA GLU A 133 10.39 1.03 -3.22
C GLU A 133 11.31 -0.17 -3.44
N CYS A 134 11.64 -0.47 -4.70
CA CYS A 134 12.56 -1.55 -5.07
C CYS A 134 13.96 -1.32 -4.48
N LEU A 135 14.48 -0.10 -4.55
CA LEU A 135 15.76 0.25 -3.94
C LEU A 135 15.74 0.05 -2.41
N GLY A 136 14.63 0.42 -1.75
CA GLY A 136 14.44 0.18 -0.32
C GLY A 136 14.48 -1.31 0.03
N LEU A 137 13.77 -2.14 -0.73
CA LEU A 137 13.74 -3.60 -0.51
C LEU A 137 15.09 -4.26 -0.77
N LEU A 138 15.80 -3.87 -1.83
CA LEU A 138 17.15 -4.36 -2.11
C LEU A 138 18.14 -3.96 -1.01
N LEU A 139 17.96 -2.78 -0.42
CA LEU A 139 18.81 -2.30 0.67
C LEU A 139 18.54 -3.07 1.98
N ILE A 140 17.30 -3.50 2.23
CA ILE A 140 16.99 -4.43 3.34
C ILE A 140 17.62 -5.81 3.08
N TRP A 141 17.51 -6.32 1.85
CA TRP A 141 18.09 -7.61 1.46
C TRP A 141 19.60 -7.66 1.66
N LEU A 142 20.32 -6.60 1.27
CA LEU A 142 21.78 -6.50 1.40
C LEU A 142 22.21 -5.86 2.73
N ALA A 143 21.32 -5.70 3.72
CA ALA A 143 21.63 -4.98 4.94
C ALA A 143 22.72 -5.69 5.74
N PRO A 144 23.89 -5.06 6.01
CA PRO A 144 24.90 -5.60 6.91
C PRO A 144 24.62 -5.24 8.39
N SER A 145 23.69 -4.32 8.64
CA SER A 145 23.33 -3.87 9.99
C SER A 145 21.88 -3.40 10.08
N ALA A 146 21.36 -3.39 11.31
CA ALA A 146 20.00 -2.92 11.64
C ALA A 146 19.71 -1.51 11.11
N TRP A 147 20.71 -0.62 11.12
CA TRP A 147 20.54 0.76 10.65
C TRP A 147 20.30 0.83 9.14
N VAL A 148 21.02 0.01 8.38
CA VAL A 148 20.85 -0.10 6.92
C VAL A 148 19.46 -0.65 6.61
N ALA A 149 19.03 -1.71 7.31
CA ALA A 149 17.65 -2.21 7.18
C ALA A 149 16.60 -1.13 7.53
N GLY A 150 16.86 -0.29 8.53
CA GLY A 150 16.05 0.87 8.89
C GLY A 150 15.89 1.88 7.75
N VAL A 151 17.00 2.26 7.11
CA VAL A 151 16.99 3.15 5.93
C VAL A 151 16.24 2.51 4.77
N GLY A 152 16.40 1.20 4.57
CA GLY A 152 15.71 0.45 3.52
C GLY A 152 14.20 0.44 3.74
N ALA A 153 13.76 0.27 4.98
CA ALA A 153 12.35 0.35 5.36
C ALA A 153 11.79 1.77 5.16
N PHE A 154 12.55 2.81 5.54
CA PHE A 154 12.17 4.21 5.28
C PHE A 154 11.99 4.49 3.79
N LEU A 155 12.93 4.04 2.94
CA LEU A 155 12.83 4.17 1.48
C LEU A 155 11.65 3.39 0.92
N THR A 156 11.44 2.15 1.39
CA THR A 156 10.31 1.32 0.94
C THR A 156 8.98 2.00 1.27
N GLY A 157 8.81 2.51 2.50
CA GLY A 157 7.62 3.25 2.91
C GLY A 157 7.41 4.54 2.10
N SER A 158 8.51 5.25 1.83
CA SER A 158 8.51 6.45 0.98
C SER A 158 8.06 6.13 -0.45
N GLY A 159 8.56 5.05 -1.04
CA GLY A 159 8.18 4.59 -2.37
C GLY A 159 6.71 4.17 -2.46
N PHE A 160 6.25 3.30 -1.56
CA PHE A 160 4.88 2.77 -1.57
C PHE A 160 3.79 3.83 -1.32
N SER A 161 4.13 4.94 -0.65
CA SER A 161 3.18 5.96 -0.18
C SER A 161 2.20 6.49 -1.23
N LEU A 162 2.70 6.84 -2.41
CA LEU A 162 1.89 7.43 -3.47
C LEU A 162 1.38 6.40 -4.47
N VAL A 163 1.78 5.13 -4.39
CA VAL A 163 1.35 4.09 -5.34
C VAL A 163 -0.18 3.95 -5.33
N PHE A 164 -0.78 3.84 -4.14
CA PHE A 164 -2.23 3.73 -3.98
C PHE A 164 -3.00 4.91 -4.61
N PRO A 165 -2.76 6.18 -4.23
CA PRO A 165 -3.49 7.31 -4.82
C PRO A 165 -3.10 7.58 -6.28
N ALA A 166 -1.85 7.36 -6.69
CA ALA A 166 -1.40 7.64 -8.05
C ALA A 166 -2.05 6.70 -9.07
N LEU A 167 -2.04 5.39 -8.81
CA LEU A 167 -2.71 4.41 -9.67
C LEU A 167 -4.24 4.49 -9.52
N GLY A 168 -4.75 4.86 -8.35
CA GLY A 168 -6.19 5.00 -8.09
C GLY A 168 -6.84 6.09 -8.95
N VAL A 169 -6.20 7.26 -9.06
CA VAL A 169 -6.68 8.35 -9.93
C VAL A 169 -6.69 7.90 -11.40
N GLU A 170 -5.68 7.16 -11.85
CA GLU A 170 -5.61 6.67 -13.22
C GLU A 170 -6.61 5.55 -13.51
N ALA A 171 -6.89 4.67 -12.53
CA ALA A 171 -7.91 3.64 -12.64
C ALA A 171 -9.32 4.24 -12.76
N VAL A 172 -9.62 5.27 -11.96
CA VAL A 172 -10.91 5.98 -12.00
C VAL A 172 -11.14 6.68 -13.34
N LYS A 173 -10.09 7.21 -13.98
CA LYS A 173 -10.18 7.81 -15.33
C LYS A 173 -10.55 6.82 -16.43
N GLN A 174 -10.36 5.50 -16.21
CA GLN A 174 -10.71 4.48 -17.22
C GLN A 174 -12.20 4.14 -17.25
N VAL A 175 -12.99 4.62 -16.29
CA VAL A 175 -14.40 4.27 -16.14
C VAL A 175 -15.27 5.51 -16.13
N GLU A 176 -16.52 5.34 -16.57
CA GLU A 176 -17.53 6.40 -16.49
C GLU A 176 -17.84 6.75 -15.03
N GLU A 177 -18.25 7.99 -14.79
CA GLU A 177 -18.52 8.55 -13.44
C GLU A 177 -19.43 7.64 -12.59
N GLN A 178 -20.43 7.05 -13.23
CA GLN A 178 -21.41 6.14 -12.60
C GLN A 178 -20.78 4.84 -12.07
N ASN A 179 -19.65 4.41 -12.64
CA ASN A 179 -18.97 3.16 -12.31
C ASN A 179 -17.72 3.37 -11.44
N GLN A 180 -17.40 4.62 -11.06
CA GLN A 180 -16.19 4.93 -10.27
C GLN A 180 -16.18 4.27 -8.89
N GLY A 181 -17.34 4.16 -8.24
CA GLY A 181 -17.46 3.46 -6.96
C GLY A 181 -17.10 1.97 -7.07
N THR A 182 -17.58 1.29 -8.12
CA THR A 182 -17.24 -0.11 -8.40
C THR A 182 -15.77 -0.27 -8.77
N ALA A 183 -15.20 0.68 -9.53
CA ALA A 183 -13.79 0.64 -9.88
C ALA A 183 -12.88 0.79 -8.65
N LEU A 184 -13.15 1.75 -7.77
CA LEU A 184 -12.39 1.95 -6.52
C LEU A 184 -12.56 0.78 -5.55
N GLY A 185 -13.76 0.19 -5.47
CA GLY A 185 -14.00 -1.01 -4.67
C GLY A 185 -13.18 -2.21 -5.17
N THR A 186 -13.20 -2.46 -6.48
CA THR A 186 -12.41 -3.53 -7.10
C THR A 186 -10.91 -3.28 -6.97
N TYR A 187 -10.47 -2.02 -7.15
CA TYR A 187 -9.09 -1.61 -6.97
C TYR A 187 -8.59 -1.85 -5.54
N SER A 188 -9.40 -1.52 -4.53
CA SER A 188 -9.09 -1.84 -3.13
C SER A 188 -9.07 -3.35 -2.88
N ALA A 189 -9.96 -4.12 -3.51
CA ALA A 189 -9.97 -5.57 -3.38
C ALA A 189 -8.66 -6.23 -3.86
N PHE A 190 -8.01 -5.69 -4.90
CA PHE A 190 -6.69 -6.16 -5.33
C PHE A 190 -5.61 -5.94 -4.26
N LEU A 191 -5.66 -4.80 -3.56
CA LEU A 191 -4.76 -4.51 -2.45
C LEU A 191 -4.99 -5.46 -1.27
N ASP A 192 -6.24 -5.65 -0.87
CA ASP A 192 -6.58 -6.53 0.25
C ASP A 192 -6.21 -7.99 -0.06
N LEU A 193 -6.44 -8.42 -1.31
CA LEU A 193 -6.04 -9.74 -1.78
C LEU A 193 -4.52 -9.90 -1.77
N ALA A 194 -3.77 -8.88 -2.21
CA ALA A 194 -2.32 -8.90 -2.13
C ALA A 194 -1.83 -9.02 -0.68
N LEU A 195 -2.36 -8.21 0.24
CA LEU A 195 -2.01 -8.29 1.67
C LEU A 195 -2.35 -9.65 2.28
N GLY A 196 -3.55 -10.16 1.98
CA GLY A 196 -4.03 -11.45 2.48
C GLY A 196 -3.18 -12.62 1.98
N LEU A 197 -2.71 -12.58 0.73
CA LEU A 197 -1.87 -13.63 0.15
C LEU A 197 -0.39 -13.49 0.50
N THR A 198 0.11 -12.27 0.70
CA THR A 198 1.54 -12.02 0.96
C THR A 198 2.00 -12.75 2.21
N GLY A 199 1.23 -12.73 3.30
CA GLY A 199 1.59 -13.40 4.56
C GLY A 199 1.84 -14.90 4.39
N PRO A 200 0.83 -15.70 3.96
CA PRO A 200 0.98 -17.14 3.74
C PRO A 200 2.03 -17.50 2.69
N LEU A 201 2.08 -16.77 1.55
CA LEU A 201 3.06 -17.05 0.49
C LEU A 201 4.49 -16.77 0.95
N ALA A 202 4.73 -15.62 1.57
CA ALA A 202 6.05 -15.30 2.11
C ALA A 202 6.42 -16.21 3.28
N GLY A 203 5.47 -16.62 4.12
CA GLY A 203 5.69 -17.59 5.20
C GLY A 203 6.06 -18.98 4.68
N TRP A 204 5.42 -19.42 3.60
CA TRP A 204 5.78 -20.68 2.95
C TRP A 204 7.20 -20.63 2.38
N VAL A 205 7.57 -19.54 1.70
CA VAL A 205 8.93 -19.32 1.19
C VAL A 205 9.96 -19.24 2.33
N ALA A 206 9.61 -18.59 3.44
CA ALA A 206 10.45 -18.49 4.64
C ALA A 206 10.75 -19.85 5.29
N GLY A 207 9.92 -20.88 5.01
CA GLY A 207 10.17 -22.24 5.48
C GLY A 207 11.27 -22.98 4.71
N PHE A 208 11.63 -22.52 3.50
CA PHE A 208 12.65 -23.15 2.65
C PHE A 208 13.88 -22.27 2.42
N TYR A 209 13.73 -20.95 2.52
CA TYR A 209 14.78 -19.97 2.20
C TYR A 209 15.00 -18.99 3.35
N ASP A 210 16.16 -18.34 3.36
CA ASP A 210 16.48 -17.29 4.35
C ASP A 210 15.52 -16.11 4.25
N LEU A 211 15.25 -15.47 5.39
CA LEU A 211 14.36 -14.30 5.47
C LEU A 211 14.82 -13.12 4.59
N ALA A 212 16.13 -13.00 4.33
CA ALA A 212 16.67 -12.01 3.40
C ALA A 212 16.08 -12.19 1.98
N THR A 213 15.90 -13.43 1.52
CA THR A 213 15.38 -13.72 0.18
C THR A 213 13.95 -13.24 -0.03
N LEU A 214 13.15 -13.09 1.04
CA LEU A 214 11.80 -12.54 0.97
C LEU A 214 11.81 -11.10 0.45
N TYR A 215 12.77 -10.29 0.89
CA TYR A 215 12.92 -8.91 0.46
C TYR A 215 13.39 -8.82 -1.00
N LEU A 216 14.26 -9.74 -1.44
CA LEU A 216 14.66 -9.84 -2.84
C LEU A 216 13.48 -10.24 -3.74
N LEU A 217 12.70 -11.25 -3.34
CA LEU A 217 11.51 -11.68 -4.09
C LEU A 217 10.46 -10.57 -4.14
N ALA A 218 10.25 -9.86 -3.03
CA ALA A 218 9.38 -8.69 -3.01
C ALA A 218 9.87 -7.60 -3.98
N ALA A 219 11.18 -7.33 -4.03
CA ALA A 219 11.76 -6.37 -4.98
C ALA A 219 11.51 -6.79 -6.43
N ILE A 220 11.65 -8.08 -6.75
CA ILE A 220 11.34 -8.64 -8.08
C ILE A 220 9.86 -8.45 -8.43
N VAL A 221 8.95 -8.68 -7.47
CA VAL A 221 7.51 -8.44 -7.67
C VAL A 221 7.21 -6.96 -7.93
N VAL A 222 7.86 -6.05 -7.20
CA VAL A 222 7.76 -4.59 -7.44
C VAL A 222 8.30 -4.22 -8.83
N VAL A 223 9.36 -4.85 -9.31
CA VAL A 223 9.85 -4.67 -10.69
C VAL A 223 8.81 -5.11 -11.71
N PHE A 224 8.09 -6.20 -11.48
CA PHE A 224 6.96 -6.58 -12.35
C PHE A 224 5.84 -5.53 -12.34
N ALA A 225 5.54 -4.92 -11.18
CA ALA A 225 4.61 -3.79 -11.10
C ALA A 225 5.08 -2.62 -11.97
N PHE A 226 6.37 -2.25 -11.85
CA PHE A 226 6.98 -1.19 -12.66
C PHE A 226 6.89 -1.49 -14.15
N LEU A 227 7.27 -2.70 -14.60
CA LEU A 227 7.24 -3.08 -16.01
C LEU A 227 5.81 -3.07 -16.57
N LEU A 228 4.83 -3.54 -15.78
CA LEU A 228 3.43 -3.54 -16.16
C LEU A 228 2.92 -2.11 -16.37
N ILE A 229 3.16 -1.21 -15.41
CA ILE A 229 2.72 0.19 -15.52
C ILE A 229 3.49 0.95 -16.61
N LEU A 230 4.77 0.63 -16.82
CA LEU A 230 5.56 1.19 -17.91
C LEU A 230 5.00 0.77 -19.28
N ARG A 231 4.55 -0.48 -19.41
CA ARG A 231 3.89 -0.97 -20.62
C ARG A 231 2.57 -0.22 -20.87
N VAL A 232 1.76 0.00 -19.84
CA VAL A 232 0.54 0.82 -19.93
C VAL A 232 0.86 2.24 -20.39
N GLN A 233 1.89 2.87 -19.81
CA GLN A 233 2.30 4.22 -20.19
C GLN A 233 2.71 4.30 -21.67
N ARG A 234 3.46 3.32 -22.16
CA ARG A 234 3.89 3.26 -23.56
C ARG A 234 2.70 3.06 -24.51
N GLN A 235 1.74 2.21 -24.15
CA GLN A 235 0.53 2.01 -24.94
C GLN A 235 -0.33 3.28 -25.01
N GLN A 236 -0.50 4.00 -23.90
CA GLN A 236 -1.23 5.26 -23.89
C GLN A 236 -0.56 6.32 -24.78
N ARG A 237 0.76 6.48 -24.69
CA ARG A 237 1.52 7.42 -25.53
C ARG A 237 1.44 7.08 -27.02
N ALA A 238 1.43 5.79 -27.37
CA ALA A 238 1.30 5.36 -28.76
C ALA A 238 -0.08 5.72 -29.35
N VAL A 239 -1.15 5.65 -28.54
CA VAL A 239 -2.51 6.02 -28.96
C VAL A 239 -2.71 7.53 -29.03
N SER A 240 -1.99 8.32 -28.21
CA SER A 240 -2.07 9.80 -28.25
C SER A 240 -1.19 10.45 -29.32
N GLY A 241 -0.28 9.67 -29.94
CA GLY A 241 0.63 10.14 -31.00
C GLY A 241 0.13 9.89 -32.42
N THR A 242 -1.08 9.35 -32.58
CA THR A 242 -1.82 9.17 -33.85
C THR A 242 -3.02 10.10 -33.87
#